data_AF-A0A7V2CN98-F1
#
_entry.id   AF-A0A7V2CN98-F1
#
_cell.length_a   1.000
_cell.length_b   1.000
_cell.length_c   1.000
_cell.angle_alpha   90.00
_cell.angle_beta   90.00
_cell.angle_gamma   90.00
#
_symmetry.space_group_name_H-M   'P 1'
#
loop_
_entity.id
_entity.type
_entity.pdbx_description
1 polymer ?
#
loop_
_entity_poly.entity_id
_entity_poly.type
_entity_poly.pdbx_seq_one_letter_code
_entity_poly.pdbx_strand_id
1 'polypeptide(L)'
;MSKLATVLHGVGTVVCESQYQHADAEMATRNYHMTATQVATLAQRAAISRLVLFHLSDRYQPEESRQMLAEAQAIFRATTFPEHWRLP
;
A
#
# COMPACT_ATOMS: atom_id res chain seq x y z
N MET A 1 3.97 5.18 -12.48
CA MET A 1 4.20 5.83 -11.17
C MET A 1 4.46 7.34 -11.23
N SER A 2 5.26 7.89 -12.16
CA SER A 2 5.57 9.33 -12.18
C SER A 2 4.33 10.24 -12.29
N LYS A 3 3.40 9.93 -13.21
CA LYS A 3 2.14 10.69 -13.38
C LYS A 3 1.31 10.74 -12.10
N LEU A 4 1.12 9.59 -11.44
CA LEU A 4 0.36 9.52 -10.18
C LEU A 4 1.06 10.31 -9.05
N ALA A 5 2.39 10.23 -8.96
CA ALA A 5 3.12 10.98 -7.94
C ALA A 5 2.93 12.50 -8.10
N THR A 6 2.89 12.99 -9.34
CA THR A 6 2.62 14.41 -9.63
C THR A 6 1.20 14.81 -9.23
N VAL A 7 0.19 14.00 -9.58
CA VAL A 7 -1.22 14.31 -9.28
C VAL A 7 -1.50 14.26 -7.77
N LEU A 8 -0.85 13.33 -7.06
CA LEU A 8 -1.01 13.16 -5.62
C LEU A 8 -0.11 14.09 -4.80
N HIS A 9 0.61 15.00 -5.44
CA HIS A 9 1.63 15.78 -4.75
C HIS A 9 1.05 16.59 -3.59
N GLY A 10 1.56 16.38 -2.38
CA GLY A 10 1.15 17.12 -1.18
C GLY A 10 -0.25 16.79 -0.64
N VAL A 11 -0.90 15.74 -1.15
CA VAL A 11 -2.21 15.30 -0.64
C VAL A 11 -2.10 14.89 0.84
N GLY A 12 -3.07 15.30 1.66
CA GLY A 12 -3.07 14.99 3.08
C GLY A 12 -3.18 13.50 3.38
N THR A 13 -4.16 12.80 2.80
CA THR A 13 -4.33 11.36 2.97
C THR A 13 -4.66 10.70 1.64
N VAL A 14 -3.96 9.62 1.31
CA VAL A 14 -4.29 8.76 0.18
C VAL A 14 -4.72 7.40 0.70
N VAL A 15 -5.89 6.94 0.24
CA VAL A 15 -6.39 5.59 0.45
C VAL A 15 -6.09 4.81 -0.83
N CYS A 16 -5.22 3.80 -0.76
CA CYS A 16 -4.72 3.08 -1.93
C CYS A 16 -4.76 1.57 -1.74
N GLU A 17 -4.97 0.83 -2.83
CA GLU A 17 -4.98 -0.63 -2.81
C GLU A 17 -3.66 -1.20 -2.26
N SER A 18 -3.68 -2.43 -1.78
CA SER A 18 -2.49 -3.18 -1.39
C SER A 18 -2.73 -4.68 -1.61
N GLN A 19 -3.12 -5.03 -2.84
CA GLN A 19 -3.66 -6.35 -3.15
C GLN A 19 -2.64 -7.48 -2.93
N TYR A 20 -1.34 -7.19 -3.07
CA TYR A 20 -0.26 -8.17 -3.01
C TYR A 20 0.91 -7.74 -2.11
N GLN A 21 1.57 -8.73 -1.52
CA GLN A 21 2.88 -8.57 -0.88
C GLN A 21 3.96 -8.29 -1.92
N HIS A 22 5.11 -7.78 -1.47
CA HIS A 22 6.26 -7.57 -2.36
C HIS A 22 6.73 -8.86 -3.04
N ALA A 23 6.71 -10.00 -2.33
CA ALA A 23 7.11 -11.31 -2.87
C ALA A 23 6.30 -11.74 -4.10
N ASP A 24 5.07 -11.21 -4.24
CA ASP A 24 4.13 -11.54 -5.31
C ASP A 24 4.07 -10.46 -6.42
N ALA A 25 5.12 -9.65 -6.58
CA ALA A 25 5.16 -8.54 -7.55
C ALA A 25 4.84 -8.95 -9.00
N GLU A 26 5.22 -10.16 -9.41
CA GLU A 26 4.88 -10.66 -10.74
C GLU A 26 3.38 -10.90 -10.90
N MET A 27 2.74 -11.47 -9.88
CA MET A 27 1.30 -11.71 -9.89
C MET A 27 0.51 -10.41 -9.80
N ALA A 28 0.99 -9.44 -9.01
CA ALA A 28 0.45 -8.08 -9.00
C ALA A 28 0.45 -7.48 -10.41
N THR A 29 1.58 -7.58 -11.12
CA THR A 29 1.71 -7.10 -12.51
C THR A 29 0.76 -7.82 -13.46
N ARG A 30 0.69 -9.16 -13.40
CA ARG A 30 -0.21 -9.97 -14.25
C ARG A 30 -1.68 -9.62 -14.04
N ASN A 31 -2.06 -9.28 -12.81
CA ASN A 31 -3.43 -8.97 -12.43
C ASN A 31 -3.73 -7.47 -12.37
N TYR A 32 -2.84 -6.61 -12.90
CA TYR A 32 -3.01 -5.16 -12.96
C TYR A 32 -3.23 -4.47 -11.60
N HIS A 33 -2.58 -4.98 -10.56
CA HIS A 33 -2.58 -4.41 -9.22
C HIS A 33 -1.18 -4.00 -8.78
N MET A 34 -1.10 -3.30 -7.65
CA MET A 34 0.15 -2.93 -7.01
C MET A 34 0.49 -3.79 -5.78
N THR A 35 1.78 -3.88 -5.46
CA THR A 35 2.24 -4.39 -4.16
C THR A 35 2.23 -3.30 -3.10
N ALA A 36 2.19 -3.70 -1.82
CA ALA A 36 2.32 -2.80 -0.68
C ALA A 36 3.55 -1.86 -0.80
N THR A 37 4.69 -2.40 -1.24
CA THR A 37 5.93 -1.63 -1.43
C THR A 37 5.85 -0.62 -2.58
N GLN A 38 5.18 -0.95 -3.67
CA GLN A 38 4.99 -0.03 -4.80
C GLN A 38 4.09 1.15 -4.39
N VAL A 39 3.05 0.88 -3.61
CA VAL A 39 2.10 1.88 -3.10
C VAL A 39 2.79 2.81 -2.09
N ALA A 40 3.56 2.26 -1.16
CA ALA A 40 4.36 3.05 -0.22
C ALA A 40 5.42 3.91 -0.93
N THR A 41 6.05 3.38 -1.98
CA THR A 41 6.99 4.14 -2.81
C THR A 41 6.30 5.30 -3.53
N LEU A 42 5.08 5.10 -4.01
CA LEU A 42 4.26 6.17 -4.60
C LEU A 42 3.96 7.25 -3.57
N ALA A 43 3.54 6.87 -2.36
CA ALA A 43 3.26 7.80 -1.27
C ALA A 43 4.49 8.66 -0.90
N GLN A 44 5.65 8.03 -0.72
CA GLN A 44 6.90 8.75 -0.44
C GLN A 44 7.25 9.74 -1.54
N ARG A 45 7.16 9.33 -2.82
CA ARG A 45 7.46 10.20 -3.97
C ARG A 45 6.48 11.34 -4.15
N ALA A 46 5.21 11.13 -3.82
CA ALA A 46 4.16 12.13 -3.88
C ALA A 46 4.22 13.13 -2.71
N ALA A 47 5.06 12.91 -1.69
CA ALA A 47 5.11 13.75 -0.49
C ALA A 47 3.72 13.93 0.17
N ILE A 48 2.92 12.85 0.21
CA ILE A 48 1.64 12.86 0.92
C ILE A 48 1.86 12.81 2.43
N SER A 49 0.86 13.18 3.23
CA SER A 49 1.01 13.13 4.70
C SER A 49 0.69 11.76 5.30
N ARG A 50 -0.30 11.03 4.78
CA ARG A 50 -0.73 9.71 5.29
C ARG A 50 -1.12 8.76 4.18
N LEU A 51 -0.78 7.49 4.33
CA LEU A 51 -1.19 6.39 3.48
C LEU A 51 -2.10 5.43 4.26
N VAL A 52 -3.25 5.11 3.68
CA VAL A 52 -4.15 4.07 4.19
C VAL A 52 -4.20 2.95 3.15
N LEU A 53 -3.68 1.78 3.49
CA LEU A 53 -3.77 0.60 2.64
C LEU A 53 -5.17 0.01 2.77
N PHE A 54 -5.83 -0.29 1.66
CA PHE A 54 -7.10 -1.02 1.64
C PHE A 54 -7.08 -2.05 0.50
N HIS A 55 -8.17 -2.78 0.29
CA HIS A 55 -8.30 -3.75 -0.81
C HIS A 55 -7.12 -4.74 -0.78
N LEU A 56 -7.17 -5.64 0.21
CA LEU A 56 -6.24 -6.75 0.35
C LEU A 56 -6.84 -7.98 -0.31
N SER A 57 -5.99 -8.86 -0.84
CA SER A 57 -6.47 -10.15 -1.34
C SER A 57 -6.81 -11.11 -0.19
N ASP A 58 -7.98 -11.73 -0.24
CA ASP A 58 -8.41 -12.78 0.69
C ASP A 58 -7.52 -14.04 0.68
N ARG A 59 -6.54 -14.12 -0.24
CA ARG A 59 -5.58 -15.22 -0.28
C ARG A 59 -4.62 -15.22 0.89
N TYR A 60 -4.39 -14.04 1.49
CA TYR A 60 -3.42 -13.86 2.56
C TYR A 60 -4.09 -14.05 3.92
N GLN A 61 -3.43 -14.79 4.78
CA GLN A 61 -3.78 -14.87 6.18
C GLN A 61 -3.56 -13.50 6.86
N PRO A 62 -4.17 -13.27 8.04
CA PRO A 62 -4.04 -12.00 8.74
C PRO A 62 -2.59 -11.60 9.02
N GLU A 63 -1.72 -12.56 9.34
CA GLU A 63 -0.30 -12.33 9.56
C GLU A 63 0.43 -11.88 8.29
N GLU A 64 0.08 -12.46 7.15
CA GLU A 64 0.60 -12.06 5.85
C GLU A 64 0.11 -10.66 5.46
N SER A 65 -1.12 -10.30 5.84
CA SER A 65 -1.63 -8.94 5.69
C SER A 65 -0.88 -7.94 6.60
N ARG A 66 -0.54 -8.32 7.84
CA ARG A 66 0.33 -7.50 8.71
C ARG A 66 1.72 -7.32 8.11
N GLN A 67 2.25 -8.35 7.45
CA GLN A 67 3.52 -8.24 6.73
C GLN A 67 3.47 -7.21 5.62
N MET A 68 2.36 -7.10 4.86
CA MET A 68 2.20 -6.01 3.87
C MET A 68 2.27 -4.63 4.51
N LEU A 69 1.64 -4.44 5.68
CA LEU A 69 1.73 -3.18 6.40
C LEU A 69 3.16 -2.89 6.83
N ALA A 70 3.89 -3.89 7.33
CA ALA A 70 5.28 -3.75 7.71
C ALA A 70 6.18 -3.37 6.52
N GLU A 71 5.98 -4.03 5.37
CA GLU A 71 6.65 -3.71 4.11
C GLU A 71 6.42 -2.26 3.67
N ALA A 72 5.16 -1.80 3.74
CA ALA A 72 4.82 -0.43 3.38
C ALA A 72 5.40 0.58 4.38
N GLN A 73 5.32 0.30 5.69
CA GLN A 73 5.86 1.15 6.75
C GLN A 73 7.39 1.27 6.70
N ALA A 74 8.10 0.24 6.22
CA ALA A 74 9.53 0.29 6.00
C ALA A 74 9.94 1.35 4.95
N ILE A 75 9.05 1.67 4.00
CA ILE A 75 9.28 2.68 2.95
C ILE A 75 8.64 4.02 3.33
N PHE A 76 7.42 4.00 3.85
CA PHE A 76 6.67 5.18 4.24
C PHE A 76 5.99 4.96 5.59
N ARG A 77 6.65 5.44 6.67
CA ARG A 77 6.23 5.17 8.06
C ARG A 77 4.81 5.61 8.39
N ALA A 78 4.29 6.66 7.76
CA ALA A 78 2.92 7.15 7.96
C ALA A 78 1.88 6.31 7.20
N THR A 79 1.97 4.98 7.33
CA THR A 79 1.09 4.00 6.69
C THR A 79 0.28 3.23 7.73
N THR A 80 -1.01 3.07 7.47
CA THR A 80 -1.97 2.37 8.34
C THR A 80 -2.95 1.55 7.51
N PHE A 81 -3.66 0.63 8.16
CA PHE A 81 -4.94 0.11 7.65
C PHE A 81 -6.10 1.03 8.09
N PRO A 82 -7.32 0.86 7.56
CA PRO A 82 -8.48 1.59 8.03
C PRO A 82 -8.67 1.39 9.54
N GLU A 83 -8.97 2.46 10.27
CA GLU A 83 -8.99 2.47 11.74
C GLU A 83 -9.97 1.44 12.35
N HIS A 84 -11.01 1.06 11.60
CA HIS A 84 -12.03 0.10 12.03
C HIS A 84 -11.71 -1.35 11.62
N TRP A 85 -10.63 -1.60 10.86
CA TRP A 85 -10.18 -2.96 10.58
C TRP A 85 -9.58 -3.59 11.82
N ARG A 86 -10.34 -4.49 12.44
CA ARG A 86 -9.80 -5.45 13.40
C ARG A 86 -9.21 -6.59 12.59
N LEU A 87 -7.97 -6.43 12.16
CA LEU A 87 -7.25 -7.55 11.55
C LEU A 87 -7.09 -8.64 12.61
N PRO A 88 -7.70 -9.83 12.42
CA PRO A 88 -7.72 -10.87 13.45
C PRO A 88 -6.32 -11.36 13.80
#